data_AF-A0A6G6J7C0-F1
#
_entry.id   AF-A0A6G6J7C0-F1
#
_cell.length_a   1.000
_cell.length_b   1.000
_cell.length_c   1.000
_cell.angle_alpha   90.00
_cell.angle_beta   90.00
_cell.angle_gamma   90.00
#
_symmetry.space_group_name_H-M   'P 1'
#
loop_
_entity.id
_entity.type
_entity.pdbx_description
1 polymer ?
#
loop_
_entity_poly.entity_id
_entity_poly.type
_entity_poly.pdbx_seq_one_letter_code
_entity_poly.pdbx_strand_id
1 'polypeptide(L)'
;MQNKSGTPNSLLDIWRELEEVRLAARSKAQGGDKASDTLLGYVSSMMDLALYPIDSTIYSKVDERDGTAVTPAGYPWLVSATEGNVRQLVCMATGAVALKTIEQLTAEFSLVPVSLPEIYRPDVRLSPAQLDDKYSDGSAPSHPFFTSLQWRHHVAQNRTIYGYWEWLSQQLHFLSAAEAA
;
A
#
# COMPACT_ATOMS: atom_id res chain seq x y z
N MET A 1 -21.21 -21.91 23.21
CA MET A 1 -19.79 -21.59 22.93
C MET A 1 -19.46 -22.09 21.54
N GLN A 2 -19.49 -21.23 20.54
CA GLN A 2 -19.09 -21.58 19.18
C GLN A 2 -17.77 -20.87 18.88
N ASN A 3 -16.68 -21.64 18.96
CA ASN A 3 -15.41 -21.26 18.33
C ASN A 3 -15.63 -21.30 16.82
N LYS A 4 -15.85 -20.14 16.20
CA LYS A 4 -15.50 -19.97 14.78
C LYS A 4 -14.07 -19.45 14.75
N SER A 5 -13.13 -20.39 14.81
CA SER A 5 -11.75 -20.19 14.38
C SER A 5 -11.74 -20.05 12.86
N GLY A 6 -12.09 -18.87 12.36
CA GLY A 6 -11.72 -18.45 11.01
C GLY A 6 -10.57 -17.49 11.17
N THR A 7 -9.34 -17.92 10.91
CA THR A 7 -8.26 -16.97 10.72
C THR A 7 -8.72 -16.02 9.60
N PRO A 8 -8.76 -14.70 9.81
CA PRO A 8 -9.17 -13.79 8.74
C PRO A 8 -8.18 -13.96 7.59
N ASN A 9 -8.65 -14.48 6.46
CA ASN A 9 -7.81 -14.87 5.33
C ASN A 9 -7.46 -13.68 4.42
N SER A 10 -8.04 -12.50 4.68
CA SER A 10 -7.75 -11.26 3.96
C SER A 10 -7.75 -10.04 4.88
N LEU A 11 -7.05 -8.97 4.48
CA LEU A 11 -7.07 -7.67 5.17
C LEU A 11 -8.50 -7.10 5.32
N LEU A 12 -9.38 -7.41 4.36
CA LEU A 12 -10.78 -7.00 4.40
C LEU A 12 -11.57 -7.73 5.50
N ASP A 13 -11.28 -9.01 5.74
CA ASP A 13 -11.92 -9.75 6.83
C ASP A 13 -11.49 -9.20 8.20
N ILE A 14 -10.19 -8.90 8.37
CA ILE A 14 -9.66 -8.24 9.57
C ILE A 14 -10.36 -6.90 9.80
N TRP A 15 -10.50 -6.09 8.73
CA TRP A 15 -11.19 -4.80 8.83
C TRP A 15 -12.64 -4.96 9.25
N ARG A 16 -13.39 -5.90 8.66
CA ARG A 16 -14.79 -6.15 9.00
C ARG A 16 -14.96 -6.55 10.46
N GLU A 17 -14.12 -7.47 10.94
CA GLU A 17 -14.14 -7.89 12.35
C GLU A 17 -13.87 -6.71 13.30
N LEU A 18 -12.85 -5.88 13.00
CA LEU A 18 -12.55 -4.69 13.81
C LEU A 18 -13.68 -3.67 13.76
N GLU A 19 -14.31 -3.46 12.60
CA GLU A 19 -15.43 -2.55 12.45
C GLU A 19 -16.66 -3.01 13.23
N GLU A 20 -16.97 -4.31 13.24
CA GLU A 20 -18.03 -4.88 14.08
C GLU A 20 -17.78 -4.61 15.57
N VAL A 21 -16.54 -4.82 16.04
CA VAL A 21 -16.15 -4.52 17.42
C VAL A 21 -16.27 -3.02 17.71
N ARG A 22 -15.85 -2.15 16.79
CA ARG A 22 -15.93 -0.69 16.91
C ARG A 22 -17.37 -0.21 17.05
N LEU A 23 -18.27 -0.71 16.21
CA LEU A 23 -19.70 -0.36 16.23
C LEU A 23 -20.37 -0.81 17.54
N ALA A 24 -20.06 -2.01 18.01
CA ALA A 24 -20.56 -2.53 19.28
C ALA A 24 -20.07 -1.70 20.49
N ALA A 25 -18.79 -1.31 20.49
CA ALA A 25 -18.22 -0.44 21.52
C ALA A 25 -18.87 0.96 21.49
N ARG A 26 -19.06 1.54 20.30
CA ARG A 26 -19.67 2.87 20.13
C ARG A 26 -21.07 2.96 20.74
N SER A 27 -21.90 1.93 20.50
CA SER A 27 -23.26 1.86 21.03
C SER A 27 -23.28 1.89 22.58
N LYS A 28 -22.33 1.21 23.22
CA LYS A 28 -22.19 1.17 24.69
C LYS A 28 -21.58 2.45 25.27
N ALA A 29 -20.57 3.00 24.60
CA ALA A 29 -19.94 4.27 24.94
C ALA A 29 -20.95 5.44 24.97
N GLN A 30 -21.87 5.49 23.99
CA GLN A 30 -22.96 6.47 23.98
C GLN A 30 -23.89 6.38 25.21
N GLY A 31 -23.92 5.23 25.88
CA GLY A 31 -24.60 5.03 27.17
C GLY A 31 -23.79 5.45 28.40
N GLY A 32 -22.59 6.03 28.22
CA GLY A 32 -21.70 6.49 29.28
C GLY A 32 -20.67 5.46 29.78
N ASP A 33 -20.49 4.34 29.08
CA ASP A 33 -19.52 3.30 29.47
C ASP A 33 -18.08 3.66 29.10
N LYS A 34 -17.29 4.04 30.12
CA LYS A 34 -15.88 4.45 29.95
C LYS A 34 -14.97 3.35 29.43
N ALA A 35 -15.28 2.08 29.70
CA ALA A 35 -14.50 0.95 29.20
C ALA A 35 -14.66 0.82 27.68
N SER A 36 -15.89 0.99 27.17
CA SER A 36 -16.17 1.02 25.73
C SER A 36 -15.57 2.22 25.02
N ASP A 37 -15.52 3.40 25.65
CA ASP A 37 -14.79 4.57 25.10
C ASP A 37 -13.31 4.26 24.89
N THR A 38 -12.68 3.62 25.89
CA THR A 38 -11.27 3.23 25.82
C THR A 38 -11.04 2.19 24.73
N LEU A 39 -11.92 1.18 24.65
CA LEU A 39 -11.88 0.15 23.61
C LEU A 39 -12.03 0.76 22.21
N LEU A 40 -12.92 1.74 22.04
CA LEU A 40 -13.13 2.42 20.76
C LEU A 40 -11.85 3.13 20.30
N GLY A 41 -11.14 3.81 21.20
CA GLY A 41 -9.83 4.41 20.91
C GLY A 41 -8.79 3.38 20.47
N TYR A 42 -8.70 2.23 21.15
CA TYR A 42 -7.76 1.17 20.78
C TYR A 42 -8.09 0.54 19.42
N VAL A 43 -9.35 0.21 19.17
CA VAL A 43 -9.78 -0.40 17.91
C VAL A 43 -9.56 0.55 16.74
N SER A 44 -9.93 1.83 16.89
CA SER A 44 -9.63 2.86 15.88
C SER A 44 -8.12 2.95 15.60
N SER A 45 -7.29 2.97 16.64
CA SER A 45 -5.83 3.01 16.47
C SER A 45 -5.30 1.77 15.72
N MET A 46 -5.83 0.58 16.01
CA MET A 46 -5.44 -0.65 15.29
C MET A 46 -5.84 -0.59 13.81
N MET A 47 -7.04 -0.08 13.51
CA MET A 47 -7.50 0.07 12.13
C MET A 47 -6.65 1.09 11.35
N ASP A 48 -6.20 2.16 12.00
CA ASP A 48 -5.33 3.17 11.37
C ASP A 48 -3.90 2.64 11.14
N LEU A 49 -3.37 1.84 12.07
CA LEU A 49 -2.01 1.32 11.99
C LEU A 49 -1.87 0.08 11.09
N ALA A 50 -2.87 -0.80 11.06
CA ALA A 50 -2.74 -2.11 10.43
C ALA A 50 -3.26 -2.17 8.99
N LEU A 51 -4.20 -1.29 8.62
CA LEU A 51 -4.92 -1.36 7.35
C LEU A 51 -4.57 -0.16 6.48
N TYR A 52 -3.55 -0.33 5.64
CA TYR A 52 -2.99 0.70 4.77
C TYR A 52 -2.53 1.93 5.57
N PRO A 53 -1.41 1.81 6.32
CA PRO A 53 -0.94 2.88 7.19
C PRO A 53 -0.47 4.09 6.38
N ILE A 54 -0.45 5.26 7.03
CA ILE A 54 0.19 6.46 6.49
C ILE A 54 1.64 6.13 6.10
N ASP A 55 2.09 6.75 5.01
CA ASP A 55 3.39 6.55 4.38
C ASP A 55 3.59 5.17 3.71
N SER A 56 2.58 4.30 3.69
CA SER A 56 2.62 3.09 2.88
C SER A 56 2.40 3.39 1.40
N THR A 57 3.11 2.67 0.54
CA THR A 57 2.91 2.68 -0.91
C THR A 57 2.05 1.49 -1.33
N ILE A 58 1.02 1.77 -2.12
CA ILE A 58 0.14 0.77 -2.74
C ILE A 58 0.04 1.01 -4.25
N TYR A 59 -0.46 0.02 -4.98
CA TYR A 59 -0.41 -0.01 -6.44
C TYR A 59 -1.79 -0.24 -7.01
N SER A 60 -2.24 0.63 -7.92
CA SER A 60 -3.54 0.47 -8.57
C SER A 60 -3.52 -0.76 -9.48
N LYS A 61 -4.59 -1.55 -9.46
CA LYS A 61 -4.83 -2.69 -10.38
C LYS A 61 -5.64 -2.26 -11.59
N VAL A 62 -6.28 -1.10 -11.50
CA VAL A 62 -7.16 -0.52 -12.52
C VAL A 62 -6.76 0.94 -12.76
N ASP A 63 -7.24 1.49 -13.87
CA ASP A 63 -7.07 2.92 -14.16
C ASP A 63 -7.88 3.76 -13.16
N GLU A 64 -7.21 4.73 -12.56
CA GLU A 64 -7.81 5.69 -11.64
C GLU A 64 -8.21 6.96 -12.39
N ARG A 65 -9.45 7.41 -12.18
CA ARG A 65 -10.01 8.58 -12.88
C ARG A 65 -10.26 9.72 -11.91
N ASP A 66 -9.77 10.90 -12.28
CA ASP A 66 -10.10 12.16 -11.63
C ASP A 66 -10.59 13.16 -12.70
N GLY A 67 -11.92 13.29 -12.80
CA GLY A 67 -12.55 14.04 -13.88
C GLY A 67 -12.18 13.49 -15.26
N THR A 68 -11.43 14.26 -16.04
CA THR A 68 -10.91 13.87 -17.37
C THR A 68 -9.50 13.26 -17.32
N ALA A 69 -8.80 13.39 -16.19
CA ALA A 69 -7.46 12.84 -16.02
C ALA A 69 -7.55 11.35 -15.68
N VAL A 70 -6.66 10.55 -16.29
CA VAL A 70 -6.54 9.12 -16.05
C VAL A 70 -5.12 8.83 -15.56
N THR A 71 -5.02 8.24 -14.38
CA THR A 71 -3.78 7.63 -13.90
C THR A 71 -3.85 6.14 -14.21
N PRO A 72 -2.96 5.61 -15.08
CA PRO A 72 -3.03 4.20 -15.48
C PRO A 72 -2.88 3.22 -14.31
N ALA A 73 -3.38 2.00 -14.51
CA ALA A 73 -3.08 0.87 -13.63
C ALA A 73 -1.57 0.68 -13.43
N GLY A 74 -1.20 0.16 -12.26
CA GLY A 74 0.18 -0.14 -11.87
C GLY A 74 0.91 1.00 -11.19
N TYR A 75 0.37 2.23 -11.19
CA TYR A 75 1.07 3.38 -10.63
C TYR A 75 1.18 3.30 -9.10
N PRO A 76 2.28 3.79 -8.50
CA PRO A 76 2.46 3.85 -7.05
C PRO A 76 1.69 5.01 -6.44
N TRP A 77 0.96 4.72 -5.35
CA TRP A 77 0.17 5.67 -4.58
C TRP A 77 0.62 5.66 -3.12
N LEU A 78 0.90 6.84 -2.58
CA LEU A 78 1.21 7.04 -1.17
C LEU A 78 -0.08 7.22 -0.37
N VAL A 79 -0.24 6.48 0.72
CA VAL A 79 -1.28 6.78 1.70
C VAL A 79 -0.86 8.00 2.51
N SER A 80 -1.50 9.14 2.22
CA SER A 80 -1.17 10.44 2.81
C SER A 80 -1.98 10.78 4.06
N ALA A 81 -3.19 10.24 4.20
CA ALA A 81 -4.03 10.44 5.36
C ALA A 81 -5.03 9.30 5.56
N THR A 82 -5.50 9.13 6.79
CA THR A 82 -6.45 8.11 7.22
C THR A 82 -7.62 8.78 7.93
N GLU A 83 -8.86 8.49 7.52
CA GLU A 83 -10.06 8.93 8.24
C GLU A 83 -11.08 7.79 8.28
N GLY A 84 -11.17 7.11 9.43
CA GLY A 84 -12.07 5.95 9.58
C GLY A 84 -11.77 4.86 8.55
N ASN A 85 -12.74 4.54 7.70
CA ASN A 85 -12.58 3.54 6.63
C ASN A 85 -12.07 4.13 5.31
N VAL A 86 -11.75 5.42 5.25
CA VAL A 86 -11.24 6.09 4.05
C VAL A 86 -9.74 6.32 4.17
N ARG A 87 -9.04 6.19 3.05
CA ARG A 87 -7.64 6.60 2.88
C ARG A 87 -7.56 7.64 1.78
N GLN A 88 -6.77 8.68 2.03
CA GLN A 88 -6.37 9.63 1.02
C GLN A 88 -5.07 9.18 0.39
N LEU A 89 -5.10 8.98 -0.93
CA LEU A 89 -3.99 8.52 -1.73
C LEU A 89 -3.44 9.67 -2.57
N VAL A 90 -2.12 9.72 -2.74
CA VAL A 90 -1.44 10.63 -3.67
C VAL A 90 -0.60 9.80 -4.64
N CYS A 91 -0.87 9.90 -5.93
CA CYS A 91 -0.08 9.24 -6.96
C CYS A 91 1.32 9.86 -6.98
N MET A 92 2.35 9.04 -6.76
CA MET A 92 3.72 9.54 -6.65
C MET A 92 4.30 10.01 -7.99
N ALA A 93 3.72 9.58 -9.11
CA ALA A 93 4.18 9.99 -10.44
C ALA A 93 3.43 11.20 -11.01
N THR A 94 2.13 11.32 -10.74
CA THR A 94 1.28 12.36 -11.35
C THR A 94 0.83 13.43 -10.35
N GLY A 95 0.95 13.19 -9.05
CA GLY A 95 0.41 14.05 -8.00
C GLY A 95 -1.12 13.98 -7.85
N ALA A 96 -1.80 13.12 -8.61
CA ALA A 96 -3.25 12.94 -8.52
C ALA A 96 -3.68 12.47 -7.11
N VAL A 97 -4.85 12.91 -6.65
CA VAL A 97 -5.37 12.56 -5.33
C VAL A 97 -6.62 11.69 -5.49
N ALA A 98 -6.73 10.63 -4.68
CA ALA A 98 -7.91 9.77 -4.64
C ALA A 98 -8.33 9.49 -3.19
N LEU A 99 -9.64 9.44 -2.95
CA LEU A 99 -10.22 8.98 -1.69
C LEU A 99 -10.80 7.58 -1.90
N LYS A 100 -10.32 6.60 -1.13
CA LYS A 100 -10.72 5.19 -1.29
C LYS A 100 -11.13 4.59 0.04
N THR A 101 -12.23 3.83 0.04
CA THR A 101 -12.61 3.00 1.18
C THR A 101 -11.70 1.78 1.29
N ILE A 102 -11.59 1.16 2.46
CA ILE A 102 -10.85 -0.11 2.64
C ILE A 102 -11.32 -1.21 1.66
N GLU A 103 -12.62 -1.26 1.37
CA GLU A 103 -13.19 -2.19 0.40
C GLU A 103 -12.68 -1.93 -1.01
N GLN A 104 -12.69 -0.66 -1.45
CA GLN A 104 -12.13 -0.27 -2.75
C GLN A 104 -10.62 -0.54 -2.80
N LEU A 105 -9.87 -0.22 -1.74
CA LEU A 105 -8.44 -0.52 -1.67
C LEU A 105 -8.15 -2.02 -1.81
N THR A 106 -8.95 -2.87 -1.18
CA THR A 106 -8.76 -4.32 -1.29
C THR A 106 -9.05 -4.82 -2.70
N ALA A 107 -10.10 -4.31 -3.33
CA ALA A 107 -10.52 -4.70 -4.67
C ALA A 107 -9.58 -4.17 -5.76
N GLU A 108 -9.26 -2.88 -5.70
CA GLU A 108 -8.66 -2.09 -6.78
C GLU A 108 -7.16 -1.84 -6.57
N PHE A 109 -6.60 -2.11 -5.38
CA PHE A 109 -5.18 -1.87 -5.10
C PHE A 109 -4.47 -3.13 -4.58
N SER A 110 -3.15 -3.13 -4.70
CA SER A 110 -2.24 -4.16 -4.21
C SER A 110 -1.17 -3.54 -3.32
N LEU A 111 -0.71 -4.29 -2.31
CA LEU A 111 0.44 -3.89 -1.48
C LEU A 111 1.79 -4.10 -2.17
N VAL A 112 1.79 -4.91 -3.24
CA VAL A 112 2.96 -5.16 -4.07
C VAL A 112 2.68 -4.74 -5.51
N PRO A 113 3.68 -4.28 -6.24
CA PRO A 113 3.59 -4.08 -7.68
C PRO A 113 3.03 -5.31 -8.40
N VAL A 114 2.10 -5.09 -9.33
CA VAL A 114 1.54 -6.15 -10.19
C VAL A 114 1.93 -5.98 -11.67
N SER A 115 2.37 -4.78 -12.04
CA SER A 115 2.76 -4.38 -13.39
C SER A 115 3.85 -3.31 -13.28
N LEU A 116 4.63 -3.11 -14.34
CA LEU A 116 5.62 -2.04 -14.43
C LEU A 116 5.02 -0.85 -15.18
N PRO A 117 4.83 0.32 -14.52
CA PRO A 117 4.31 1.50 -15.20
C PRO A 117 5.14 1.89 -16.42
N GLU A 118 4.46 2.35 -17.49
CA GLU A 118 5.10 2.73 -18.77
C GLU A 118 6.28 3.70 -18.59
N ILE A 119 6.14 4.67 -17.69
CA ILE A 119 7.17 5.67 -17.40
C ILE A 119 8.47 5.08 -16.85
N TYR A 120 8.43 3.87 -16.29
CA TYR A 120 9.58 3.14 -15.74
C TYR A 120 10.00 1.97 -16.65
N ARG A 121 9.30 1.68 -17.75
CA ARG A 121 9.71 0.63 -18.70
C ARG A 121 11.11 0.84 -19.30
N PRO A 122 11.57 2.07 -19.58
CA PRO A 122 12.96 2.29 -20.02
C PRO A 122 14.00 1.77 -19.02
N ASP A 123 13.67 1.69 -17.72
CA ASP A 123 14.60 1.35 -16.64
C ASP A 123 14.98 -0.13 -16.64
N VAL A 124 14.18 -0.98 -17.28
CA VAL A 124 14.49 -2.39 -17.52
C VAL A 124 15.80 -2.57 -18.31
N ARG A 125 16.19 -1.57 -19.11
CA ARG A 125 17.43 -1.62 -19.92
C ARG A 125 18.65 -1.03 -19.21
N LEU A 126 18.49 -0.49 -18.00
CA LEU A 126 19.55 0.15 -17.25
C LEU A 126 20.27 -0.85 -16.35
N SER A 127 21.60 -0.75 -16.32
CA SER A 127 22.42 -1.46 -15.32
C SER A 127 22.23 -0.85 -13.93
N PRO A 128 22.57 -1.58 -12.85
CA PRO A 128 22.53 -1.05 -11.49
C PRO A 128 23.25 0.29 -11.31
N ALA A 129 24.43 0.47 -11.93
CA ALA A 129 25.17 1.73 -11.89
C ALA A 129 24.42 2.86 -12.60
N GLN A 130 23.80 2.60 -13.75
CA GLN A 130 23.01 3.60 -14.46
C GLN A 130 21.70 3.95 -13.73
N LEU A 131 21.12 3.00 -12.98
CA LEU A 131 19.97 3.27 -12.10
C LEU A 131 20.40 4.15 -10.94
N ASP A 132 21.54 3.86 -10.31
CA ASP A 132 22.12 4.70 -9.26
C ASP A 132 22.33 6.12 -9.77
N ASP A 133 23.04 6.29 -10.89
CA ASP A 133 23.28 7.60 -11.52
C ASP A 133 21.97 8.35 -11.83
N LYS A 134 20.94 7.66 -12.33
CA LYS A 134 19.64 8.26 -12.68
C LYS A 134 18.89 8.81 -11.46
N TYR A 135 18.92 8.10 -10.33
CA TYR A 135 18.10 8.41 -9.16
C TYR A 135 18.88 9.11 -8.03
N SER A 136 20.21 9.15 -8.09
CA SER A 136 21.04 9.79 -7.07
C SER A 136 21.06 11.32 -7.15
N ASP A 137 20.74 11.91 -8.31
CA ASP A 137 21.02 13.32 -8.63
C ASP A 137 19.94 14.35 -8.21
N GLY A 138 19.23 14.11 -7.08
CA GLY A 138 18.69 15.23 -6.30
C GLY A 138 17.18 15.36 -6.08
N SER A 139 16.39 14.28 -6.14
CA SER A 139 14.98 14.33 -5.68
C SER A 139 14.54 13.17 -4.78
N ALA A 140 15.10 11.97 -4.95
CA ALA A 140 14.85 10.85 -4.03
C ALA A 140 16.00 9.83 -4.11
N PRO A 141 16.61 9.41 -2.99
CA PRO A 141 17.72 8.44 -2.97
C PRO A 141 17.31 7.00 -3.34
N SER A 142 16.12 6.82 -3.92
CA SER A 142 15.51 5.54 -4.22
C SER A 142 14.55 5.65 -5.39
N HIS A 143 14.43 4.59 -6.18
CA HIS A 143 13.44 4.45 -7.23
C HIS A 143 12.01 4.65 -6.68
N PRO A 144 11.16 5.52 -7.28
CA PRO A 144 9.83 5.85 -6.76
C PRO A 144 8.88 4.65 -6.66
N PHE A 145 9.10 3.64 -7.49
CA PHE A 145 8.29 2.42 -7.55
C PHE A 145 8.71 1.32 -6.55
N PHE A 146 10.00 1.30 -6.19
CA PHE A 146 10.65 0.23 -5.46
C PHE A 146 11.63 0.85 -4.47
N THR A 147 11.14 1.20 -3.29
CA THR A 147 11.89 2.04 -2.35
C THR A 147 12.94 1.25 -1.59
N SER A 148 13.95 1.93 -1.05
CA SER A 148 14.93 1.28 -0.17
C SER A 148 14.30 0.72 1.11
N LEU A 149 13.12 1.22 1.53
CA LEU A 149 12.36 0.63 2.63
C LEU A 149 11.84 -0.77 2.27
N GLN A 150 11.27 -0.94 1.08
CA GLN A 150 10.83 -2.25 0.60
C GLN A 150 12.00 -3.22 0.48
N TRP A 151 13.13 -2.77 -0.09
CA TRP A 151 14.35 -3.59 -0.13
C TRP A 151 14.79 -4.03 1.27
N ARG A 152 14.91 -3.11 2.24
CA ARG A 152 15.27 -3.44 3.62
C ARG A 152 14.32 -4.45 4.26
N HIS A 153 13.02 -4.34 3.96
CA HIS A 153 12.02 -5.32 4.40
C HIS A 153 12.27 -6.71 3.81
N HIS A 154 12.57 -6.81 2.51
CA HIS A 154 12.92 -8.07 1.85
C HIS A 154 14.20 -8.68 2.41
N VAL A 155 15.23 -7.87 2.70
CA VAL A 155 16.47 -8.33 3.35
C VAL A 155 16.17 -8.87 4.75
N ALA A 156 15.42 -8.14 5.57
CA ALA A 156 15.06 -8.56 6.93
C ALA A 156 14.24 -9.86 6.96
N GLN A 157 13.52 -10.17 5.88
CA GLN A 157 12.77 -11.41 5.69
C GLN A 157 13.57 -12.53 5.01
N ASN A 158 14.88 -12.36 4.81
CA ASN A 158 15.75 -13.30 4.07
C ASN A 158 15.25 -13.61 2.64
N ARG A 159 14.55 -12.66 1.99
CA ARG A 159 14.05 -12.81 0.61
C ARG A 159 15.05 -12.33 -0.44
N THR A 160 16.05 -11.55 -0.05
CA THR A 160 17.13 -11.11 -0.93
C THR A 160 18.38 -10.78 -0.12
N ILE A 161 19.54 -10.90 -0.76
CA ILE A 161 20.85 -10.54 -0.18
C ILE A 161 21.62 -9.53 -1.06
N TYR A 162 21.03 -9.11 -2.18
CA TYR A 162 21.66 -8.19 -3.11
C TYR A 162 21.66 -6.75 -2.57
N GLY A 163 22.58 -5.93 -3.10
CA GLY A 163 22.52 -4.48 -2.96
C GLY A 163 21.22 -3.93 -3.53
N TYR A 164 20.86 -2.71 -3.11
CA TYR A 164 19.58 -2.10 -3.44
C TYR A 164 19.36 -1.99 -4.96
N TRP A 165 20.37 -1.56 -5.72
CA TRP A 165 20.25 -1.34 -7.16
C TRP A 165 20.25 -2.64 -7.98
N GLU A 166 21.01 -3.65 -7.56
CA GLU A 166 20.93 -4.99 -8.15
C GLU A 166 19.58 -5.63 -7.88
N TRP A 167 19.07 -5.52 -6.66
CA TRP A 167 17.72 -5.96 -6.31
C TRP A 167 16.66 -5.25 -7.16
N LEU A 168 16.74 -3.94 -7.30
CA LEU A 168 15.83 -3.14 -8.11
C LEU A 168 15.82 -3.62 -9.57
N SER A 169 16.99 -3.76 -10.20
CA SER A 169 17.13 -4.24 -11.57
C SER A 169 16.44 -5.59 -11.76
N GLN A 170 16.61 -6.53 -10.80
CA GLN A 170 15.92 -7.82 -10.83
C GLN A 170 14.40 -7.68 -10.71
N GLN A 171 13.88 -6.81 -9.83
CA GLN A 171 12.44 -6.61 -9.69
C GLN A 171 11.82 -6.03 -10.98
N LEU A 172 12.50 -5.08 -11.63
CA LEU A 172 12.07 -4.51 -12.91
C LEU A 172 12.00 -5.57 -14.00
N HIS A 173 13.02 -6.42 -14.12
CA HIS A 173 13.01 -7.55 -15.06
C HIS A 173 11.91 -8.57 -14.76
N PHE A 174 11.72 -8.91 -13.48
CA PHE A 174 10.69 -9.86 -13.06
C PHE A 174 9.29 -9.37 -13.44
N LEU A 175 8.95 -8.12 -13.12
CA LEU A 175 7.65 -7.56 -13.46
C LEU A 175 7.46 -7.40 -14.97
N SER A 176 8.49 -6.96 -15.70
CA SER A 176 8.43 -6.88 -17.15
C SER A 176 8.20 -8.24 -17.81
N ALA A 177 8.74 -9.32 -17.23
CA ALA A 177 8.51 -10.68 -17.72
C ALA A 177 7.12 -11.21 -17.38
N ALA A 178 6.62 -10.89 -16.18
CA ALA A 178 5.28 -11.30 -15.73
C ALA A 178 4.15 -10.71 -16.57
N GLU A 179 4.33 -9.52 -17.15
CA GLU A 179 3.36 -8.92 -18.09
C GLU A 179 3.30 -9.60 -19.47
N ALA A 180 4.38 -10.29 -19.87
CA ALA A 180 4.48 -10.90 -21.19
C ALA A 180 3.98 -12.36 -21.24
N ALA A 181 3.62 -12.92 -20.09
CA ALA A 181 3.18 -14.31 -19.90
C ALA A 181 1.65 -14.41 -19.84
#